data_AF-A0A963EQ26-F1
#
_entry.id   AF-A0A963EQ26-F1
#
_cell.length_a   1.000
_cell.length_b   1.000
_cell.length_c   1.000
_cell.angle_alpha   90.00
_cell.angle_beta   90.00
_cell.angle_gamma   90.00
#
_symmetry.space_group_name_H-M   'P 1'
#
loop_
_entity.id
_entity.type
_entity.pdbx_description
1 polymer ?
#
loop_
_entity_poly.entity_id
_entity_poly.type
_entity_poly.pdbx_seq_one_letter_code
_entity_poly.pdbx_strand_id
1 'polypeptide(L)' 'GGYVQCHACRRPLSAADIESPDYREGVSCPQCIAELANERALRLEERRRQVQLASARGERHIGAVATSKKHG' A
#
# COMPACT_ATOMS: atom_id res chain seq x y z
N GLY A 1 1.32 19.97 -6.11
CA GLY A 1 1.07 19.44 -4.76
C GLY A 1 0.28 18.16 -4.89
N GLY A 2 0.94 17.02 -4.81
CA GLY A 2 0.29 15.72 -4.82
C GLY A 2 0.26 15.19 -3.41
N TYR A 3 -0.94 15.06 -2.84
CA TYR A 3 -1.10 14.39 -1.56
C TYR A 3 -1.37 12.91 -1.83
N VAL A 4 -0.69 12.02 -1.12
CA VAL A 4 -0.96 10.58 -1.16
C VAL A 4 -1.88 10.23 0.00
N GLN A 5 -2.84 9.34 -0.23
CA GLN A 5 -3.73 8.93 0.85
C GLN A 5 -3.09 7.83 1.70
N CYS A 6 -3.08 8.01 3.02
CA CYS A 6 -2.69 6.94 3.93
C CYS A 6 -3.73 5.80 3.88
N HIS A 7 -3.30 4.59 3.55
CA HIS A 7 -4.20 3.43 3.54
C HIS A 7 -4.60 2.95 4.95
N ALA A 8 -3.88 3.35 5.99
CA ALA A 8 -4.21 3.02 7.37
C ALA A 8 -5.32 3.93 7.90
N CYS A 9 -5.16 5.26 7.84
CA CYS A 9 -6.05 6.24 8.47
C CYS A 9 -6.88 7.10 7.50
N ARG A 10 -6.72 6.91 6.17
CA ARG A 10 -7.40 7.65 5.09
C ARG A 10 -7.10 9.15 5.00
N ARG A 11 -6.22 9.68 5.86
CA ARG A 11 -5.75 11.07 5.81
C ARG A 11 -4.84 11.31 4.58
N PRO A 12 -4.87 12.51 3.98
CA PRO A 12 -3.90 12.91 2.97
C PRO A 12 -2.52 13.12 3.62
N LEU A 13 -1.48 12.73 2.90
CA LEU A 13 -0.07 12.83 3.29
C LEU A 13 0.66 13.72 2.28
N SER A 14 1.43 14.68 2.79
CA SER A 14 2.33 15.48 1.98
C SER A 14 3.57 14.67 1.56
N ALA A 15 4.40 15.22 0.67
CA ALA A 15 5.69 14.60 0.32
C ALA A 15 6.57 14.39 1.57
N ALA A 16 6.64 15.39 2.47
CA ALA A 16 7.42 15.29 3.70
C ALA A 16 6.90 14.19 4.64
N ASP A 17 5.58 13.95 4.67
CA ASP A 17 5.00 12.86 5.47
C ASP A 17 5.41 11.48 4.93
N ILE A 18 5.60 11.35 3.61
CA ILE A 18 6.01 10.10 2.95
C ILE A 18 7.51 9.85 3.15
N GLU A 19 8.31 10.92 3.24
CA GLU A 19 9.76 10.84 3.49
C GLU A 19 10.11 10.61 4.97
N SER A 20 9.14 10.73 5.87
CA SER A 20 9.36 10.51 7.30
C SER A 20 9.73 9.06 7.62
N PRO A 21 10.63 8.80 8.59
CA PRO A 21 10.96 7.44 9.04
C PRO A 21 9.75 6.69 9.62
N ASP A 22 8.72 7.40 10.06
CA ASP A 22 7.49 6.82 10.62
C ASP A 22 6.49 6.37 9.54
N TYR A 23 6.75 6.72 8.28
CA TYR A 23 5.92 6.29 7.17
C TYR A 23 6.22 4.84 6.79
N ARG A 24 5.18 4.01 6.85
CA ARG A 24 5.21 2.62 6.36
C ARG A 24 4.06 2.45 5.40
N GLU A 25 4.38 2.44 4.10
CA GLU A 25 3.38 2.30 3.04
C GLU A 25 2.39 1.16 3.32
N GLY A 26 1.09 1.47 3.25
CA GLY A 26 0.03 0.50 3.52
C GLY A 26 -0.24 0.20 5.00
N VAL A 27 0.65 0.60 5.93
CA VAL A 27 0.65 0.21 7.35
C VAL A 27 0.46 1.39 8.30
N SER A 28 1.26 2.44 8.19
CA SER A 28 1.21 3.59 9.10
C SER A 28 1.73 4.86 8.43
N CYS A 29 1.40 6.01 9.01
CA CYS A 29 1.97 7.30 8.65
C CYS A 29 2.35 8.07 9.94
N PRO A 30 3.14 9.16 9.84
CA PRO A 30 3.55 9.94 11.01
C PRO A 30 2.37 10.44 11.84
N GLN A 31 1.24 10.69 11.17
CA GLN A 31 0.02 11.22 11.79
C GLN A 31 -0.80 10.17 12.56
N CYS A 32 -0.60 8.87 12.31
CA CYS A 32 -1.43 7.82 12.93
C CYS A 32 -0.62 6.72 13.60
N ILE A 33 0.71 6.68 13.45
CA ILE A 33 1.55 5.63 14.01
C ILE A 33 1.39 5.52 15.53
N ALA A 34 1.25 6.65 16.23
CA ALA A 34 1.05 6.69 17.68
C ALA A 34 -0.35 6.21 18.12
N GLU A 35 -1.36 6.40 17.28
CA GLU A 35 -2.75 6.01 17.55
C GLU A 35 -3.10 4.61 17.01
N LEU A 36 -2.16 3.97 16.31
CA LEU A 36 -2.40 2.69 15.65
C LEU A 36 -2.27 1.54 16.65
N ALA A 37 -3.42 0.97 17.05
CA ALA A 37 -3.44 -0.22 17.89
C ALA A 37 -2.67 -1.40 17.25
N ASN A 38 -1.93 -2.15 18.08
CA ASN A 38 -1.08 -3.26 17.64
C ASN A 38 -1.83 -4.29 16.77
N GLU A 39 -3.05 -4.67 17.14
CA GLU A 39 -3.87 -5.62 16.37
C GLU A 39 -4.24 -5.10 14.98
N ARG A 40 -4.41 -3.78 14.83
CA ARG A 40 -4.66 -3.15 13.54
C ARG A 40 -3.39 -3.09 12.72
N ALA A 41 -2.24 -2.75 13.34
CA ALA A 41 -0.94 -2.75 12.68
C ALA A 41 -0.63 -4.13 12.06
N LEU A 42 -0.77 -5.21 12.83
CA LEU A 42 -0.52 -6.57 12.37
C LEU A 42 -1.38 -6.96 11.14
N ARG A 43 -2.67 -6.61 11.14
CA ARG A 43 -3.56 -6.87 9.99
C ARG A 43 -3.14 -6.08 8.75
N LEU A 44 -2.71 -4.83 8.92
CA LEU A 44 -2.25 -3.99 7.82
C LEU A 44 -0.93 -4.50 7.24
N GLU A 45 -0.01 -4.94 8.10
CA GLU A 45 1.26 -5.56 7.72
C GLU A 45 1.04 -6.87 6.96
N GLU A 46 0.15 -7.74 7.44
CA GLU A 46 -0.17 -8.98 6.76
C GLU A 46 -0.82 -8.71 5.40
N ARG A 47 -1.75 -7.73 5.32
CA ARG A 47 -2.30 -7.32 4.02
C ARG A 47 -1.20 -6.83 3.08
N ARG A 48 -0.27 -5.98 3.57
CA ARG A 48 0.87 -5.50 2.77
C ARG A 48 1.72 -6.67 2.28
N ARG A 49 2.02 -7.63 3.15
CA ARG A 49 2.78 -8.83 2.82
C ARG A 49 2.08 -9.65 1.74
N GLN A 50 0.77 -9.90 1.88
CA GLN A 50 -0.01 -10.65 0.88
C GLN A 50 -0.02 -9.93 -0.47
N VAL A 51 -0.14 -8.60 -0.50
CA VAL A 51 -0.03 -7.81 -1.73
C VAL A 51 1.35 -7.94 -2.35
N GLN A 52 2.43 -7.81 -1.56
CA GLN A 52 3.80 -7.96 -2.05
C GLN A 52 4.06 -9.37 -2.59
N LEU A 53 3.57 -10.41 -1.90
CA LEU A 53 3.66 -11.79 -2.36
C LEU A 53 2.87 -12.00 -3.65
N ALA A 54 1.69 -11.42 -3.78
CA ALA A 54 0.89 -11.48 -5.00
C ALA A 54 1.57 -10.76 -6.16
N SER A 55 2.16 -9.58 -5.92
CA SER A 55 2.97 -8.85 -6.92
C SER A 55 4.19 -9.67 -7.35
N ALA A 56 4.93 -10.25 -6.42
CA ALA A 56 6.08 -11.11 -6.70
C ALA A 56 5.68 -12.41 -7.43
N ARG A 57 4.52 -12.99 -7.10
CA ARG A 57 3.94 -14.12 -7.85
C ARG A 57 3.45 -13.70 -9.24
N GLY A 58 3.07 -12.43 -9.41
CA GLY A 58 2.69 -11.81 -10.67
C GLY A 58 3.86 -11.46 -11.59
N GLU A 59 5.11 -11.44 -11.09
CA GLU A 59 6.32 -11.15 -11.89
C GLU A 59 6.72 -12.27 -12.86
N ARG A 60 5.97 -13.37 -12.94
CA ARG A 60 6.02 -14.27 -14.10
C ARG A 60 4.63 -14.61 -14.59
N HIS A 61 3.85 -13.61 -15.00
CA HIS A 61 2.88 -13.88 -16.05
C HIS A 61 3.67 -14.21 -17.33
N ILE A 62 4.03 -15.49 -17.50
CA ILE A 62 4.39 -16.03 -18.83
C ILE A 62 3.09 -15.99 -19.63
N GLY A 63 2.84 -14.81 -20.18
CA GLY A 63 1.75 -14.49 -21.08
C GLY A 63 2.19 -13.29 -21.89
N ALA A 64 3.39 -13.38 -22.47
CA ALA A 64 3.69 -12.61 -23.66
C ALA A 64 2.61 -12.97 -24.69
N VAL A 65 1.89 -11.93 -25.11
CA VAL A 65 0.82 -11.89 -26.12
C VAL A 65 -0.49 -12.63 -25.81
N ALA A 66 -1.46 -11.89 -25.25
CA ALA A 66 -2.86 -12.07 -25.60
C ALA A 66 -3.50 -10.69 -25.83
N THR A 67 -3.43 -10.23 -27.07
CA THR A 67 -4.37 -9.26 -27.62
C THR A 67 -5.81 -9.74 -27.39
N SER A 68 -6.68 -8.92 -26.79
CA SER A 68 -8.14 -8.84 -26.99
C SER A 68 -8.73 -7.92 -25.91
N LYS A 69 -9.04 -6.65 -26.19
CA LYS A 69 -10.29 -6.14 -26.80
C LYS A 69 -11.56 -6.45 -26.00
N LYS A 70 -12.13 -5.39 -25.41
CA LYS A 70 -13.54 -5.08 -25.05
C LYS A 70 -14.37 -6.12 -24.28
N HIS A 71 -15.16 -5.64 -23.31
CA HIS A 71 -16.64 -5.73 -23.18
C HIS A 71 -17.04 -4.96 -21.90
N GLY A 72 -18.19 -4.28 -21.82
CA GLY A 72 -19.37 -4.28 -22.70
C GLY A 72 -19.92 -2.90 -23.01
#